data_AF-A0AAT9T4Q9-F1
#
_entry.id   AF-A0AAT9T4Q9-F1
#
_cell.length_a   1.000
_cell.length_b   1.000
_cell.length_c   1.000
_cell.angle_alpha   90.00
_cell.angle_beta   90.00
_cell.angle_gamma   90.00
#
_symmetry.space_group_name_H-M   'P 1'
#
loop_
_entity.id
_entity.type
_entity.pdbx_description
1 polymer ?
#
loop_
_entity_poly.entity_id
_entity_poly.type
_entity_poly.pdbx_seq_one_letter_code
_entity_poly.pdbx_strand_id
1 'polypeptide(L)'
;EIKVGDPAKRQAVTNPHNTIYSIKRFMGNKFSESSKEAGRVPYKVVKGDNDTPRVDIDGRLYTPQELSAMILQKMKKTAEDYLGQDVTRAVITVPAYFNDAQRQATKEAGEIAGLTVERIINEPTAASLAYGMDKKDTDQKIVVFDFGG
;
A
#
# COMPACT_ATOMS: atom_id res chain seq x y z
N GLU A 1 -10.40 -6.13 -17.80
CA GLU A 1 -11.09 -5.61 -16.59
C GLU A 1 -10.09 -5.54 -15.45
N ILE A 2 -10.07 -4.45 -14.66
CA ILE A 2 -9.21 -4.32 -13.48
C ILE A 2 -9.93 -4.97 -12.29
N LYS A 3 -9.26 -5.90 -11.60
CA LYS A 3 -9.78 -6.59 -10.42
C LYS A 3 -8.91 -6.27 -9.20
N VAL A 4 -9.52 -6.11 -8.03
CA VAL A 4 -8.81 -5.76 -6.78
C VAL A 4 -9.27 -6.65 -5.61
N GLY A 5 -8.33 -7.22 -4.85
CA GLY A 5 -8.59 -8.13 -3.73
C GLY A 5 -8.96 -9.54 -4.18
N ASP A 6 -9.96 -10.18 -3.54
CA ASP A 6 -10.29 -11.59 -3.80
C ASP A 6 -10.52 -11.95 -5.28
N PRO A 7 -11.21 -11.15 -6.10
CA PRO A 7 -11.36 -11.44 -7.52
C PRO A 7 -10.01 -11.48 -8.28
N ALA A 8 -9.04 -10.63 -7.90
CA ALA A 8 -7.69 -10.66 -8.47
C ALA A 8 -6.90 -11.87 -7.96
N LYS A 9 -7.00 -12.17 -6.65
CA LYS A 9 -6.31 -13.31 -6.02
C LYS A 9 -6.73 -14.65 -6.65
N ARG A 10 -8.02 -14.84 -6.95
CA ARG A 10 -8.55 -16.09 -7.54
C ARG A 10 -7.96 -16.42 -8.91
N GLN A 11 -7.63 -15.40 -9.71
CA GLN A 11 -7.06 -15.59 -11.06
C GLN A 11 -5.53 -15.53 -11.09
N ALA A 12 -4.86 -15.35 -9.94
CA ALA A 12 -3.42 -15.13 -9.88
C ALA A 12 -2.62 -16.30 -10.48
N VAL A 13 -3.09 -17.53 -10.30
CA VAL A 13 -2.44 -18.74 -10.81
C VAL A 13 -2.52 -18.82 -12.34
N THR A 14 -3.66 -18.43 -12.93
CA THR A 14 -3.89 -18.49 -14.37
C THR A 14 -3.47 -17.21 -15.11
N ASN A 15 -3.17 -16.14 -14.38
CA ASN A 15 -2.76 -14.85 -14.93
C ASN A 15 -1.64 -14.20 -14.10
N PRO A 16 -0.47 -14.85 -13.94
CA PRO A 16 0.55 -14.41 -13.00
C PRO A 16 1.24 -13.11 -13.42
N HIS A 17 1.45 -12.88 -14.72
CA HIS A 17 2.16 -11.69 -15.21
C HIS A 17 1.34 -10.40 -15.10
N ASN A 18 0.01 -10.50 -15.13
CA ASN A 18 -0.91 -9.36 -15.00
C ASN A 18 -1.65 -9.35 -13.64
N THR A 19 -1.17 -10.10 -12.65
CA THR A 19 -1.68 -10.05 -11.27
C THR A 19 -0.61 -9.49 -10.35
N ILE A 20 -0.83 -8.26 -9.88
CA ILE A 20 0.16 -7.53 -9.08
C ILE A 20 -0.14 -7.70 -7.59
N TYR A 21 0.89 -8.07 -6.83
CA TYR A 21 0.85 -8.22 -5.38
C TYR A 21 2.19 -7.75 -4.79
N SER A 22 2.26 -7.56 -3.47
CA SER A 22 3.48 -7.08 -2.79
C SER A 22 4.05 -5.76 -3.34
N ILE A 23 3.24 -4.94 -4.03
CA ILE A 23 3.67 -3.68 -4.65
C ILE A 23 4.24 -2.68 -3.62
N LYS A 24 3.81 -2.78 -2.35
CA LYS A 24 4.34 -2.01 -1.23
C LYS A 24 5.86 -2.14 -1.07
N ARG A 25 6.47 -3.26 -1.53
CA ARG A 25 7.92 -3.49 -1.53
C ARG A 25 8.68 -2.59 -2.52
N PHE A 26 7.99 -1.91 -3.43
CA PHE A 26 8.58 -1.02 -4.44
C PHE A 26 8.26 0.47 -4.17
N MET A 27 7.40 0.76 -3.20
CA MET A 27 7.00 2.13 -2.85
C MET A 27 8.22 2.94 -2.44
N GLY A 28 8.45 4.10 -3.05
CA GLY A 28 9.52 5.04 -2.70
C GLY A 28 10.96 4.52 -2.89
N ASN A 29 11.15 3.32 -3.47
CA ASN A 29 12.46 2.75 -3.72
C ASN A 29 12.99 3.15 -5.10
N LYS A 30 14.31 3.01 -5.29
CA LYS A 30 14.89 3.02 -6.63
C LYS A 30 14.80 1.64 -7.28
N PHE A 31 14.72 1.61 -8.61
CA PHE A 31 14.73 0.38 -9.40
C PHE A 31 16.03 -0.40 -9.19
N SER A 32 17.18 0.29 -9.15
CA SER A 32 18.49 -0.31 -8.88
C SER A 32 18.55 -1.06 -7.53
N GLU A 33 17.78 -0.60 -6.55
CA GLU A 33 17.69 -1.20 -5.21
C GLU A 33 16.60 -2.30 -5.12
N SER A 34 15.77 -2.43 -6.15
CA SER A 34 14.60 -3.33 -6.15
C SER A 34 14.85 -4.67 -6.84
N SER A 35 16.08 -4.96 -7.29
CA SER A 35 16.42 -6.15 -8.09
C SER A 35 16.01 -7.47 -7.42
N LYS A 36 16.26 -7.60 -6.12
CA LYS A 36 15.89 -8.79 -5.34
C LYS A 36 14.38 -9.00 -5.28
N GLU A 37 13.61 -7.93 -5.08
CA GLU A 37 12.15 -8.03 -5.00
C GLU A 37 11.53 -8.21 -6.38
N ALA A 38 12.09 -7.57 -7.42
CA ALA A 38 11.70 -7.79 -8.81
C ALA A 38 11.91 -9.26 -9.24
N GLY A 39 12.97 -9.91 -8.77
CA GLY A 39 13.22 -11.34 -9.03
C GLY A 39 12.30 -12.32 -8.29
N ARG A 40 11.50 -11.85 -7.33
CA ARG A 40 10.57 -12.67 -6.52
C ARG A 40 9.15 -12.68 -7.03
N VAL A 41 8.86 -11.85 -8.03
CA VAL A 41 7.51 -11.66 -8.56
C VAL A 41 7.44 -12.05 -10.03
N PRO A 42 6.32 -12.59 -10.51
CA PRO A 42 6.16 -13.00 -11.90
C PRO A 42 5.89 -11.82 -12.84
N TYR A 43 5.32 -10.73 -12.34
CA TYR A 43 5.01 -9.56 -13.15
C TYR A 43 6.27 -8.76 -13.48
N LYS A 44 6.24 -8.05 -14.61
CA LYS A 44 7.41 -7.38 -15.16
C LYS A 44 7.64 -6.04 -14.48
N VAL A 45 8.74 -5.93 -13.72
CA VAL A 45 9.22 -4.66 -13.17
C VAL A 45 10.32 -4.12 -14.06
N VAL A 46 10.19 -2.88 -14.50
CA VAL A 46 11.14 -2.19 -15.38
C VAL A 46 11.64 -0.89 -14.75
N LYS A 47 12.78 -0.41 -15.22
CA LYS A 47 13.31 0.90 -14.89
C LYS A 47 12.51 1.99 -15.62
N GLY A 48 11.86 2.86 -14.87
CA GLY A 48 11.29 4.10 -15.36
C GLY A 48 12.25 5.29 -15.22
N ASP A 49 11.72 6.48 -15.46
CA ASP A 49 12.45 7.73 -15.32
C ASP A 49 13.01 7.90 -13.90
N ASN A 50 14.16 8.59 -13.79
CA ASN A 50 14.84 8.86 -12.52
C ASN A 50 15.12 7.61 -11.67
N ASP A 51 15.34 6.47 -12.31
CA ASP A 51 15.59 5.18 -11.64
C ASP A 51 14.42 4.74 -10.76
N THR A 52 13.18 5.10 -11.11
CA THR A 52 11.99 4.66 -10.38
C THR A 52 11.54 3.28 -10.87
N PRO A 53 11.10 2.36 -9.99
CA PRO A 53 10.49 1.11 -10.42
C PRO A 53 9.13 1.38 -11.07
N ARG A 54 8.86 0.69 -12.17
CA ARG A 54 7.56 0.67 -12.86
C ARG A 54 7.14 -0.77 -13.10
N VAL A 55 5.85 -1.02 -13.05
CA VAL A 55 5.28 -2.32 -13.44
C VAL A 55 4.70 -2.18 -14.84
N ASP A 56 5.18 -3.00 -15.76
CA ASP A 56 4.68 -3.05 -17.13
C ASP A 56 3.50 -4.02 -17.20
N ILE A 57 2.31 -3.48 -17.48
CA ILE A 57 1.08 -4.24 -17.68
C ILE A 57 0.59 -3.94 -19.09
N ASP A 58 0.74 -4.92 -19.98
CA ASP A 58 0.33 -4.84 -21.39
C ASP A 58 0.85 -3.57 -22.11
N GLY A 59 2.08 -3.14 -21.81
CA GLY A 59 2.74 -1.98 -22.44
C GLY A 59 2.52 -0.65 -21.71
N ARG A 60 1.65 -0.61 -20.70
CA ARG A 60 1.51 0.58 -19.83
C ARG A 60 2.39 0.44 -18.60
N LEU A 61 3.18 1.48 -18.33
CA LEU A 61 4.08 1.55 -17.18
C LEU A 61 3.37 2.19 -15.99
N TYR A 62 2.97 1.37 -15.03
CA TYR A 62 2.33 1.81 -13.79
C TYR A 62 3.38 2.09 -12.71
N THR A 63 3.17 3.16 -11.96
CA THR A 63 3.90 3.43 -10.72
C THR A 63 3.41 2.55 -9.57
N PRO A 64 4.25 2.24 -8.57
CA PRO A 64 3.80 1.61 -7.33
C PRO A 64 2.68 2.37 -6.63
N GLN A 65 2.70 3.71 -6.71
CA GLN A 65 1.68 4.59 -6.15
C GLN A 65 0.32 4.41 -6.85
N GLU A 66 0.26 4.41 -8.18
CA GLU A 66 -0.98 4.18 -8.94
C GLU A 66 -1.59 2.82 -8.60
N LEU A 67 -0.78 1.77 -8.52
CA LEU A 67 -1.24 0.43 -8.19
C LEU A 67 -1.73 0.33 -6.74
N SER A 68 -1.04 0.98 -5.81
CA SER A 68 -1.49 1.09 -4.41
C SER A 68 -2.77 1.92 -4.29
N ALA A 69 -2.93 2.95 -5.12
CA ALA A 69 -4.13 3.78 -5.17
C ALA A 69 -5.37 2.97 -5.58
N MET A 70 -5.24 1.99 -6.49
CA MET A 70 -6.35 1.07 -6.82
C MET A 70 -6.82 0.26 -5.61
N ILE A 71 -5.89 -0.13 -4.72
CA ILE A 71 -6.22 -0.81 -3.47
C ILE A 71 -6.93 0.16 -2.51
N LEU A 72 -6.42 1.39 -2.39
CA LEU A 72 -7.02 2.42 -1.53
C LEU A 72 -8.40 2.88 -2.03
N GLN A 73 -8.62 2.97 -3.34
CA GLN A 73 -9.93 3.24 -3.94
C GLN A 73 -10.94 2.16 -3.58
N LYS A 74 -10.53 0.88 -3.56
CA LYS A 74 -11.38 -0.19 -3.07
C LYS A 74 -11.73 -0.01 -1.59
N MET A 75 -10.76 0.34 -0.74
CA MET A 75 -11.01 0.57 0.69
C MET A 75 -11.92 1.78 0.93
N LYS A 76 -11.73 2.87 0.18
CA LYS A 76 -12.61 4.04 0.15
C LYS A 76 -14.03 3.61 -0.19
N LYS A 77 -14.22 2.88 -1.30
CA LYS A 77 -15.53 2.40 -1.74
C LYS A 77 -16.19 1.51 -0.68
N THR A 78 -15.45 0.61 -0.05
CA THR A 78 -15.97 -0.20 1.06
C THR A 78 -16.50 0.66 2.21
N ALA A 79 -15.78 1.74 2.58
CA ALA A 79 -16.23 2.64 3.63
C ALA A 79 -17.47 3.45 3.21
N GLU A 80 -17.50 3.93 1.97
CA GLU A 80 -18.65 4.67 1.40
C GLU A 80 -19.91 3.80 1.35
N ASP A 81 -19.78 2.55 0.92
CA ASP A 81 -20.90 1.59 0.87
C ASP A 81 -21.46 1.30 2.27
N TYR A 82 -20.60 1.23 3.27
CA TYR A 82 -21.02 1.04 4.66
C TYR A 82 -21.67 2.29 5.26
N LEU A 83 -21.15 3.49 4.95
CA LEU A 83 -21.60 4.75 5.53
C LEU A 83 -22.78 5.40 4.78
N GLY A 84 -22.98 5.06 3.51
CA GLY A 84 -23.98 5.69 2.64
C GLY A 84 -23.65 7.13 2.23
N GLN A 85 -22.38 7.53 2.31
CA GLN A 85 -21.91 8.88 1.96
C GLN A 85 -20.46 8.85 1.46
N ASP A 86 -20.04 9.92 0.78
CA ASP A 86 -18.69 10.07 0.24
C ASP A 86 -17.61 10.12 1.34
N VAL A 87 -16.49 9.44 1.11
CA VAL A 87 -15.33 9.44 2.01
C VAL A 87 -14.14 10.11 1.32
N THR A 88 -13.79 11.31 1.78
CA THR A 88 -12.79 12.16 1.14
C THR A 88 -11.48 12.26 1.91
N ARG A 89 -11.39 11.74 3.12
CA ARG A 89 -10.23 11.93 4.02
C ARG A 89 -9.86 10.62 4.70
N ALA A 90 -8.56 10.40 4.89
CA ALA A 90 -8.06 9.17 5.50
C ALA A 90 -6.78 9.37 6.33
N VAL A 91 -6.60 8.47 7.29
CA VAL A 91 -5.31 8.18 7.92
C VAL A 91 -4.80 6.88 7.31
N ILE A 92 -3.56 6.87 6.81
CA ILE A 92 -2.97 5.71 6.14
C ILE A 92 -1.76 5.23 6.94
N THR A 93 -1.63 3.92 7.13
CA THR A 93 -0.55 3.31 7.91
C THR A 93 0.68 3.02 7.04
N VAL A 94 1.87 3.09 7.63
CA VAL A 94 3.15 2.68 7.02
C VAL A 94 4.02 1.94 8.05
N PRO A 95 4.98 1.09 7.61
CA PRO A 95 5.94 0.49 8.52
C PRO A 95 6.74 1.56 9.26
N ALA A 96 7.04 1.32 10.54
CA ALA A 96 7.78 2.30 11.34
C ALA A 96 9.15 2.66 10.75
N TYR A 97 9.80 1.69 10.07
CA TYR A 97 11.10 1.84 9.45
C TYR A 97 11.05 2.48 8.04
N PHE A 98 9.88 2.88 7.54
CA PHE A 98 9.80 3.58 6.26
C PHE A 98 10.53 4.93 6.30
N ASN A 99 11.36 5.18 5.28
CA ASN A 99 12.03 6.46 5.07
C ASN A 99 11.08 7.51 4.47
N ASP A 100 11.56 8.75 4.33
CA ASP A 100 10.75 9.88 3.85
C ASP A 100 10.18 9.67 2.44
N ALA A 101 10.97 9.09 1.52
CA ALA A 101 10.51 8.82 0.16
C ALA A 101 9.38 7.78 0.13
N GLN A 102 9.47 6.74 0.95
CA GLN A 102 8.44 5.70 1.04
C GLN A 102 7.15 6.22 1.69
N ARG A 103 7.28 7.10 2.69
CA ARG A 103 6.14 7.80 3.32
C ARG A 103 5.46 8.73 2.32
N GLN A 104 6.23 9.51 1.58
CA GLN A 104 5.71 10.43 0.59
C GLN A 104 5.01 9.69 -0.56
N ALA A 105 5.61 8.61 -1.07
CA ALA A 105 4.97 7.75 -2.07
C ALA A 105 3.64 7.17 -1.56
N THR A 106 3.56 6.79 -0.28
CA THR A 106 2.30 6.27 0.30
C THR A 106 1.24 7.37 0.41
N LYS A 107 1.64 8.59 0.76
CA LYS A 107 0.75 9.76 0.76
C LYS A 107 0.21 10.04 -0.64
N GLU A 108 1.08 10.06 -1.64
CA GLU A 108 0.71 10.23 -3.06
C GLU A 108 -0.29 9.17 -3.52
N ALA A 109 -0.12 7.90 -3.12
CA ALA A 109 -1.08 6.85 -3.43
C ALA A 109 -2.49 7.15 -2.86
N GLY A 110 -2.55 7.74 -1.66
CA GLY A 110 -3.81 8.22 -1.08
C GLY A 110 -4.42 9.37 -1.88
N GLU A 111 -3.62 10.32 -2.30
CA GLU A 111 -4.07 11.47 -3.11
C GLU A 111 -4.59 11.01 -4.49
N ILE A 112 -3.88 10.09 -5.16
CA ILE A 112 -4.31 9.46 -6.43
C ILE A 112 -5.63 8.68 -6.24
N ALA A 113 -5.85 8.11 -5.05
CA ALA A 113 -7.10 7.43 -4.70
C ALA A 113 -8.27 8.40 -4.43
N GLY A 114 -8.04 9.71 -4.47
CA GLY A 114 -9.05 10.73 -4.17
C GLY A 114 -9.33 10.85 -2.67
N LEU A 115 -8.28 10.71 -1.85
CA LEU A 115 -8.30 10.91 -0.40
C LEU A 115 -7.34 12.03 -0.01
N THR A 116 -7.82 12.99 0.78
CA THR A 116 -6.95 13.88 1.55
C THR A 116 -6.33 13.07 2.68
N VAL A 117 -5.01 12.91 2.65
CA VAL A 117 -4.26 12.14 3.64
C VAL A 117 -3.96 13.03 4.85
N GLU A 118 -4.80 12.91 5.88
CA GLU A 118 -4.72 13.70 7.12
C GLU A 118 -3.49 13.33 7.95
N ARG A 119 -3.11 12.04 7.92
CA ARG A 119 -1.94 11.54 8.63
C ARG A 119 -1.40 10.26 8.01
N ILE A 120 -0.07 10.18 7.94
CA ILE A 120 0.64 8.92 7.80
C ILE A 120 1.04 8.46 9.21
N ILE A 121 0.51 7.32 9.66
CA ILE A 121 0.78 6.78 11.00
C ILE A 121 1.64 5.52 10.91
N ASN A 122 2.54 5.34 11.87
CA ASN A 122 3.31 4.10 11.96
C ASN A 122 2.40 2.94 12.37
N GLU A 123 2.50 1.81 11.68
CA GLU A 123 1.76 0.56 11.96
C GLU A 123 1.81 0.14 13.44
N PRO A 124 2.99 0.02 14.10
CA PRO A 124 3.04 -0.36 15.50
C PRO A 124 2.44 0.69 16.44
N THR A 125 2.47 1.98 16.05
CA THR A 125 1.79 3.04 16.80
C THR A 125 0.27 2.92 16.68
N ALA A 126 -0.24 2.63 15.48
CA ALA A 126 -1.67 2.39 15.28
C ALA A 126 -2.14 1.16 16.08
N ALA A 127 -1.36 0.07 16.08
CA ALA A 127 -1.62 -1.11 16.89
C ALA A 127 -1.60 -0.79 18.41
N SER A 128 -0.66 0.03 18.87
CA SER A 128 -0.57 0.47 20.27
C SER A 128 -1.80 1.28 20.70
N LEU A 129 -2.25 2.21 19.83
CA LEU A 129 -3.46 2.99 20.08
C LEU A 129 -4.71 2.10 20.18
N ALA A 130 -4.85 1.12 19.28
CA ALA A 130 -5.94 0.15 19.32
C ALA A 130 -5.90 -0.69 20.61
N TYR A 131 -4.72 -1.20 20.99
CA TYR A 131 -4.54 -1.97 22.23
C TYR A 131 -4.90 -1.18 23.49
N GLY A 132 -4.57 0.12 23.51
CA GLY A 132 -4.77 1.01 24.66
C GLY A 132 -6.17 1.61 24.79
N MET A 133 -7.01 1.53 23.74
CA MET A 133 -8.32 2.20 23.70
C MET A 133 -9.26 1.78 24.85
N ASP A 134 -9.18 0.52 25.28
CA ASP A 134 -9.99 -0.05 26.37
C ASP A 134 -9.23 -0.14 27.71
N LYS A 135 -7.97 0.32 27.77
CA LYS A 135 -7.07 0.16 28.94
C LYS A 135 -6.67 1.50 29.57
N LYS A 136 -7.62 2.44 29.62
CA LYS A 136 -7.42 3.88 29.83
C LYS A 136 -6.69 4.29 31.11
N ASP A 137 -6.68 3.44 32.14
CA ASP A 137 -6.16 3.79 33.47
C ASP A 137 -4.95 2.95 33.90
N THR A 138 -4.25 2.32 32.95
CA THR A 138 -3.06 1.51 33.23
C THR A 138 -1.84 2.03 32.50
N ASP A 139 -0.93 2.65 33.25
CA ASP A 139 0.42 2.92 32.75
C ASP A 139 1.17 1.59 32.60
N GLN A 140 1.61 1.31 31.38
CA GLN A 140 2.21 0.03 31.02
C GLN A 140 3.20 0.19 29.89
N LYS A 141 4.30 -0.56 29.96
CA LYS A 141 5.25 -0.69 28.86
C LYS A 141 4.84 -1.88 28.01
N ILE A 142 4.70 -1.66 26.70
CA ILE A 142 4.35 -2.70 25.74
C ILE A 142 5.43 -2.83 24.68
N VAL A 143 5.52 -4.03 24.10
CA VAL A 143 6.32 -4.29 22.90
C VAL A 143 5.35 -4.69 21.80
N VAL A 144 5.38 -3.97 20.69
CA VAL A 144 4.65 -4.35 19.48
C VAL A 144 5.64 -4.99 18.52
N PHE A 145 5.47 -6.30 18.31
CA PHE A 145 6.21 -7.05 17.30
C PHE A 145 5.29 -7.23 16.08
N ASP A 146 5.59 -6.50 15.00
CA ASP A 146 4.84 -6.55 13.75
C ASP A 146 5.68 -7.23 12.66
N PHE A 147 5.24 -8.42 12.22
CA PHE A 147 5.92 -9.23 11.21
C PHE A 147 4.97 -9.52 10.04
N GLY A 148 4.83 -8.51 9.18
CA GLY A 148 3.99 -8.56 7.97
C GLY A 148 4.55 -9.45 6.85
N GLY A 149 3.81 -9.48 5.74
CA GLY A 149 4.13 -10.26 4.52
C GLY A 149 5.09 -9.59 3.54
#